data_AF-A0A0P0VYX0-F1
#
_entry.id   AF-A0A0P0VYX0-F1
#
_cell.length_a   1.000
_cell.length_b   1.000
_cell.length_c   1.000
_cell.angle_alpha   90.00
_cell.angle_beta   90.00
_cell.angle_gamma   90.00
#
_symmetry.space_group_name_H-M   'P 1'
#
loop_
_entity.id
_entity.type
_entity.pdbx_description
1 polymer ?
#
loop_
_entity_poly.entity_id
_entity_poly.type
_entity_poly.pdbx_seq_one_letter_code
_entity_poly.pdbx_strand_id
1 'polypeptide(L)'
;MPPTHQIIKVARTEDFSSIGKHGRYFDLVDFSVIEGFKVPADMTICSFKERLTEEFGTPVQCQRLWWWTRRQNNTYRVDRPLTTEEEKIPVVHTLAIPKWLNRDDYLVFLKLYDPEKARLRSEIKFDPWVLCEAIDLHRTFSENEIVTGDIICYQKILKTQDLPKYHSVASFLQHICDQKEEEMKRQILEEKIAGLEHQASADRLEKVETLIAYDQMKHERDNAVRQVNELRDQSTHAILKFSRCDLEQATEHFTDACKVGDTEYGRTYKAIMHGTEVAIKLSSTESLFQQEVTVLGQCRHPNIITFIGVCSKISALVYEWLPNGRNLEDHIVCANNSTPLPWQNRTQIIGEICCALLFLHSNNKNPPTAALIHGDLRPCNILIDDDASYRSRLCNVGLSSLFLQPGTCPPNLMERLSYMDPEFITTGELTTLSDVYSFGVIILRLLTGMAPLNLSKKVAAELESDNLHRLIDKSAGDWPYKEAKQLAVLGVRCAEMAREKRPDLLNDVWRVVRPLMRKPSSCPYFPPASPEVCIPAPFICPILMEIMKDPQVASDGFTYEGEAIRRWFDSGNNRSPMTNLVLPDLKLIPNRVLRSSIHEYLRQQKQQQQQEEGSVT
;
A
#
# COMPACT_ATOMS: atom_id res chain seq x y z
N MET A 1 41.94 3.04 -31.80
CA MET A 1 41.04 2.06 -31.17
C MET A 1 40.50 2.67 -29.89
N PRO A 2 39.21 2.50 -29.55
CA PRO A 2 38.72 2.93 -28.24
C PRO A 2 39.51 2.17 -27.15
N PRO A 3 39.78 2.79 -26.00
CA PRO A 3 40.52 2.14 -24.93
C PRO A 3 39.79 0.85 -24.53
N THR A 4 40.48 -0.29 -24.61
CA THR A 4 39.90 -1.60 -24.27
C THR A 4 39.64 -1.76 -22.79
N HIS A 5 40.29 -0.93 -21.97
CA HIS A 5 40.18 -0.92 -20.53
C HIS A 5 40.22 0.53 -20.02
N GLN A 6 39.53 0.78 -18.91
CA GLN A 6 39.63 2.00 -18.10
C GLN A 6 40.26 1.70 -16.75
N ILE A 7 40.92 2.70 -16.16
CA ILE A 7 41.39 2.62 -14.78
C ILE A 7 40.36 3.31 -13.90
N ILE A 8 39.81 2.57 -12.93
CA ILE A 8 38.95 3.12 -11.89
C ILE A 8 39.75 3.13 -10.59
N LYS A 9 39.93 4.30 -10.00
CA LYS A 9 40.56 4.42 -8.68
C LYS A 9 39.51 4.30 -7.59
N VAL A 10 39.68 3.37 -6.65
CA VAL A 10 38.72 3.13 -5.58
C VAL A 10 39.31 3.54 -4.24
N ALA A 11 38.77 4.62 -3.70
CA ALA A 11 39.20 5.14 -2.40
C ALA A 11 38.31 4.57 -1.28
N ARG A 12 38.92 4.17 -0.15
CA ARG A 12 38.31 3.56 1.04
C ARG A 12 38.42 4.50 2.24
N THR A 13 37.66 4.25 3.30
CA THR A 13 37.63 5.12 4.49
C THR A 13 39.02 5.29 5.13
N GLU A 14 39.87 4.27 5.00
CA GLU A 14 41.26 4.26 5.48
C GLU A 14 42.15 5.29 4.77
N ASP A 15 41.92 5.54 3.48
CA ASP A 15 42.70 6.47 2.67
C ASP A 15 42.49 7.94 3.09
N PHE A 16 41.47 8.18 3.92
CA PHE A 16 41.11 9.47 4.48
C PHE A 16 41.72 9.69 5.87
N SER A 17 42.45 8.70 6.41
CA SER A 17 43.01 8.76 7.77
C SER A 17 44.08 9.86 7.97
N SER A 18 44.62 10.41 6.89
CA SER A 18 45.50 11.58 6.92
C SER A 18 44.75 12.90 7.12
N ILE A 19 43.44 12.92 6.88
CA ILE A 19 42.62 14.11 7.08
C ILE A 19 42.51 14.39 8.59
N GLY A 20 42.81 15.61 8.98
CA GLY A 20 42.98 16.06 10.35
C GLY A 20 44.41 15.97 10.90
N LYS A 21 45.34 15.30 10.19
CA LYS A 21 46.75 15.19 10.58
C LYS A 21 47.64 16.14 9.76
N HIS A 22 48.67 16.70 10.39
CA HIS A 22 49.67 17.58 9.75
C HIS A 22 49.10 18.79 8.99
N GLY A 23 48.00 19.37 9.49
CA GLY A 23 47.42 20.57 8.88
C GLY A 23 46.60 20.34 7.61
N ARG A 24 46.34 19.08 7.22
CA ARG A 24 45.45 18.74 6.11
C ARG A 24 44.03 18.53 6.64
N TYR A 25 43.13 19.48 6.41
CA TYR A 25 41.76 19.45 6.96
C TYR A 25 40.65 19.28 5.92
N PHE A 26 41.02 19.15 4.65
CA PHE A 26 40.07 19.02 3.54
C PHE A 26 39.98 17.55 3.08
N ASP A 27 38.97 17.24 2.26
CA ASP A 27 38.74 15.96 1.54
C ASP A 27 39.85 15.63 0.52
N LEU A 28 41.11 15.81 0.92
CA LEU A 28 42.30 15.61 0.12
C LEU A 28 42.82 14.22 0.40
N VAL A 29 42.39 13.29 -0.45
CA VAL A 29 43.08 12.02 -0.60
C VAL A 29 44.19 12.20 -1.61
N ASP A 30 45.38 11.72 -1.27
CA ASP A 30 46.49 11.73 -2.22
C ASP A 30 46.16 10.75 -3.36
N PHE A 31 45.85 11.31 -4.52
CA PHE A 31 45.41 10.56 -5.69
C PHE A 31 46.46 9.53 -6.15
N SER A 32 47.74 9.77 -5.85
CA SER A 32 48.83 8.89 -6.26
C SER A 32 48.85 7.57 -5.50
N VAL A 33 48.33 7.55 -4.27
CA VAL A 33 48.31 6.35 -3.41
C VAL A 33 47.01 5.55 -3.48
N ILE A 34 45.95 6.10 -4.09
CA ILE A 34 44.71 5.33 -4.30
C ILE A 34 44.95 4.21 -5.31
N GLU A 35 44.48 3.02 -4.95
CA GLU A 35 44.54 1.82 -5.75
C GLU A 35 43.68 1.94 -7.02
N GLY A 36 44.27 1.58 -8.17
CA GLY A 36 43.66 1.67 -9.48
C GLY A 36 43.35 0.30 -10.06
N PHE A 37 42.07 0.05 -10.36
CA PHE A 37 41.60 -1.19 -10.96
C PHE A 37 41.52 -1.05 -12.47
N LYS A 38 42.09 -2.02 -13.19
CA LYS A 38 41.97 -2.10 -14.65
C LYS A 38 40.69 -2.85 -15.00
N VAL A 39 39.73 -2.15 -15.60
CA VAL A 39 38.37 -2.62 -15.83
C VAL A 39 38.10 -2.68 -17.34
N PRO A 40 37.57 -3.79 -17.88
CA PRO A 40 37.15 -3.86 -19.28
C PRO A 40 36.13 -2.77 -19.62
N ALA A 41 36.23 -2.21 -20.82
CA ALA A 41 35.40 -1.10 -21.27
C ALA A 41 33.88 -1.37 -21.22
N ASP A 42 33.49 -2.62 -21.43
CA ASP A 42 32.12 -3.13 -21.49
C ASP A 42 31.57 -3.60 -20.14
N MET A 43 32.41 -3.70 -19.11
CA MET A 43 31.97 -4.08 -17.77
C MET A 43 31.00 -3.04 -17.20
N THR A 44 29.96 -3.48 -16.50
CA THR A 44 29.05 -2.57 -15.78
C THR A 44 29.60 -2.26 -14.38
N ILE A 45 29.17 -1.16 -13.78
CA ILE A 45 29.54 -0.84 -12.40
C ILE A 45 29.01 -1.91 -11.41
N CYS A 46 27.84 -2.51 -11.67
CA CYS A 46 27.34 -3.65 -10.88
C CYS A 46 28.32 -4.83 -10.89
N SER A 47 28.81 -5.24 -12.07
CA SER A 47 29.83 -6.30 -12.16
C SER A 47 31.16 -5.87 -11.53
N PHE A 48 31.51 -4.59 -11.58
CA PHE A 48 32.68 -4.06 -10.89
C PHE A 48 32.54 -4.16 -9.36
N LYS A 49 31.35 -3.94 -8.79
CA LYS A 49 31.08 -4.13 -7.34
C LYS A 49 31.29 -5.57 -6.88
N GLU A 50 30.96 -6.57 -7.71
CA GLU A 50 31.27 -7.97 -7.40
C GLU A 50 32.79 -8.19 -7.30
N ARG A 51 33.55 -7.59 -8.22
CA ARG A 51 35.02 -7.60 -8.15
C ARG A 51 35.57 -6.95 -6.89
N LEU A 52 35.00 -5.82 -6.46
CA LEU A 52 35.35 -5.19 -5.19
C LEU A 52 34.92 -6.03 -3.98
N THR A 53 33.93 -6.91 -4.13
CA THR A 53 33.52 -7.84 -3.08
C THR A 53 34.58 -8.92 -2.87
N GLU A 54 35.15 -9.47 -3.96
CA GLU A 54 36.28 -10.41 -3.87
C GLU A 54 37.52 -9.75 -3.27
N GLU A 55 37.86 -8.53 -3.70
CA GLU A 55 39.09 -7.87 -3.27
C GLU A 55 39.03 -7.35 -1.82
N PHE A 56 37.89 -6.78 -1.42
CA PHE A 56 37.74 -6.12 -0.11
C PHE A 56 36.82 -6.86 0.86
N GLY A 57 36.31 -8.04 0.50
CA GLY A 57 35.40 -8.84 1.33
C GLY A 57 34.07 -8.15 1.67
N THR A 58 33.73 -7.06 0.98
CA THR A 58 32.56 -6.23 1.28
C THR A 58 31.40 -6.60 0.35
N PRO A 59 30.27 -7.14 0.84
CA PRO A 59 29.14 -7.53 -0.01
C PRO A 59 28.60 -6.36 -0.85
N VAL A 60 28.17 -6.64 -2.09
CA VAL A 60 27.63 -5.64 -3.03
C VAL A 60 26.55 -4.74 -2.40
N GLN A 61 25.62 -5.29 -1.61
CA GLN A 61 24.58 -4.51 -0.92
C GLN A 61 25.12 -3.49 0.10
N CYS A 62 26.35 -3.69 0.60
CA CYS A 62 27.03 -2.79 1.52
C CYS A 62 27.92 -1.77 0.81
N GLN A 63 28.04 -1.83 -0.52
CA GLN A 63 28.87 -0.94 -1.31
C GLN A 63 28.05 0.23 -1.85
N ARG A 64 28.45 1.46 -1.52
CA ARG A 64 27.89 2.67 -2.14
C ARG A 64 29.00 3.50 -2.77
N LEU A 65 28.94 3.60 -4.10
CA LEU A 65 29.92 4.28 -4.93
C LEU A 65 29.50 5.74 -5.17
N TRP A 66 30.47 6.64 -5.16
CA TRP A 66 30.28 8.08 -5.36
C TRP A 66 31.11 8.61 -6.50
N TRP A 67 30.54 9.54 -7.27
CA TRP A 67 31.29 10.35 -8.23
C TRP A 67 32.13 11.40 -7.53
N TRP A 68 33.33 11.62 -8.05
CA TRP A 68 34.23 12.69 -7.63
C TRP A 68 34.53 13.64 -8.78
N THR A 69 34.53 14.92 -8.46
CA THR A 69 34.85 15.98 -9.40
C THR A 69 36.22 16.55 -9.07
N ARG A 70 37.13 16.58 -10.06
CA ARG A 70 38.43 17.25 -9.94
C ARG A 70 38.24 18.78 -9.91
N ARG A 71 38.91 19.46 -8.99
CA ARG A 71 38.97 20.93 -8.88
C ARG A 71 40.04 21.49 -9.82
N GLN A 72 40.06 22.81 -9.99
CA GLN A 72 41.07 23.49 -10.83
C GLN A 72 42.49 23.32 -10.26
N ASN A 73 42.65 23.20 -8.95
CA ASN A 73 43.92 22.97 -8.26
C ASN A 73 44.37 21.48 -8.23
N ASN A 74 43.83 20.62 -9.11
CA ASN A 74 44.13 19.18 -9.17
C ASN A 74 43.75 18.34 -7.93
N THR A 75 42.96 18.88 -7.01
CA THR A 75 42.36 18.11 -5.92
C THR A 75 41.00 17.54 -6.35
N TYR A 76 40.42 16.59 -5.60
CA TYR A 76 39.12 15.99 -5.93
C TYR A 76 38.15 16.21 -4.78
N ARG A 77 36.85 16.37 -5.06
CA ARG A 77 35.79 16.38 -4.03
C ARG A 77 34.67 15.42 -4.40
N VAL A 78 33.97 14.91 -3.38
CA VAL A 78 32.73 14.16 -3.54
C VAL A 78 31.69 15.04 -4.25
N ASP A 79 31.05 14.52 -5.29
CA ASP A 79 29.95 15.19 -6.01
C ASP A 79 28.59 14.62 -5.57
N ARG A 80 28.31 13.36 -5.90
CA ARG A 80 27.06 12.69 -5.55
C ARG A 80 27.19 11.15 -5.63
N PRO A 81 26.28 10.38 -4.98
CA PRO A 81 26.28 8.94 -5.14
C PRO A 81 25.82 8.54 -6.55
N LEU A 82 26.28 7.38 -7.03
CA LEU A 82 25.74 6.79 -8.25
C LEU A 82 24.27 6.41 -8.04
N THR A 83 23.48 6.60 -9.10
CA THR A 83 22.10 6.11 -9.17
C THR A 83 22.05 4.65 -9.63
N THR A 84 20.96 3.96 -9.31
CA THR A 84 20.77 2.54 -9.68
C THR A 84 20.81 2.32 -11.19
N GLU A 85 20.37 3.30 -11.98
CA GLU A 85 20.43 3.22 -13.44
C GLU A 85 21.87 3.39 -13.95
N GLU A 86 22.64 4.31 -13.36
CA GLU A 86 24.07 4.47 -13.71
C GLU A 86 24.90 3.24 -13.36
N GLU A 87 24.54 2.50 -12.30
CA GLU A 87 25.25 1.28 -11.93
C GLU A 87 25.10 0.15 -12.98
N LYS A 88 24.07 0.21 -13.82
CA LYS A 88 23.80 -0.77 -14.88
C LYS A 88 24.49 -0.44 -16.20
N ILE A 89 25.02 0.77 -16.36
CA ILE A 89 25.63 1.24 -17.62
C ILE A 89 27.08 0.71 -17.70
N PRO A 90 27.58 0.32 -18.90
CA PRO A 90 28.99 0.02 -19.09
C PRO A 90 29.87 1.19 -18.66
N VAL A 91 31.02 0.94 -18.01
CA VAL A 91 31.87 1.99 -17.42
C VAL A 91 32.25 3.04 -18.49
N VAL A 92 32.54 2.62 -19.72
CA VAL A 92 32.86 3.55 -20.82
C VAL A 92 31.69 4.46 -21.22
N HIS A 93 30.44 4.03 -21.06
CA HIS A 93 29.28 4.81 -21.44
C HIS A 93 28.88 5.90 -20.43
N THR A 94 29.52 5.95 -19.25
CA THR A 94 29.36 7.10 -18.34
C THR A 94 29.85 8.43 -18.95
N LEU A 95 30.69 8.37 -19.99
CA LEU A 95 31.11 9.49 -20.82
C LEU A 95 29.99 10.16 -21.65
N ALA A 96 28.86 9.49 -21.87
CA ALA A 96 27.77 10.04 -22.70
C ALA A 96 26.86 11.04 -21.95
N ILE A 97 27.09 11.27 -20.65
CA ILE A 97 26.34 12.26 -19.88
C ILE A 97 26.89 13.66 -20.24
N PRO A 98 26.07 14.58 -20.82
CA PRO A 98 26.53 15.79 -21.53
C PRO A 98 27.41 16.80 -20.75
N LYS A 99 27.62 16.62 -19.45
CA LYS A 99 28.38 17.55 -18.59
C LYS A 99 29.86 17.20 -18.41
N TRP A 100 30.34 16.06 -18.91
CA TRP A 100 31.59 15.46 -18.42
C TRP A 100 32.67 15.26 -19.49
N LEU A 101 32.75 16.15 -20.47
CA LEU A 101 33.60 16.01 -21.67
C LEU A 101 35.12 16.14 -21.46
N ASN A 102 35.61 16.20 -20.23
CA ASN A 102 37.04 16.31 -19.95
C ASN A 102 37.33 15.65 -18.61
N ARG A 103 37.89 14.43 -18.60
CA ARG A 103 38.99 14.01 -17.71
C ARG A 103 39.25 12.52 -17.78
N ASP A 104 40.53 12.20 -17.92
CA ASP A 104 41.11 10.86 -18.12
C ASP A 104 41.20 10.00 -16.85
N ASP A 105 40.75 10.47 -15.68
CA ASP A 105 40.90 9.74 -14.42
C ASP A 105 39.63 9.84 -13.57
N TYR A 106 38.90 8.72 -13.41
CA TYR A 106 37.71 8.63 -12.56
C TYR A 106 38.07 8.05 -11.19
N LEU A 107 37.79 8.82 -10.14
CA LEU A 107 37.87 8.36 -8.75
C LEU A 107 36.46 8.01 -8.28
N VAL A 108 36.30 6.79 -7.77
CA VAL A 108 35.04 6.32 -7.21
C VAL A 108 35.29 6.00 -5.73
N PHE A 109 34.59 6.65 -4.82
CA PHE A 109 34.75 6.38 -3.39
C PHE A 109 33.77 5.29 -2.94
N LEU A 110 34.32 4.21 -2.38
CA LEU A 110 33.55 3.13 -1.79
C LEU A 110 33.24 3.49 -0.34
N LYS A 111 32.03 3.97 -0.09
CA LYS A 111 31.54 4.15 1.27
C LYS A 111 30.75 2.91 1.67
N LEU A 112 31.21 2.24 2.72
CA LEU A 112 30.47 1.17 3.38
C LEU A 112 29.11 1.71 3.84
N TYR A 113 28.06 1.21 3.21
CA TYR A 113 26.68 1.53 3.49
C TYR A 113 26.10 0.42 4.37
N ASP A 114 25.84 0.78 5.62
CA ASP A 114 25.08 -0.06 6.56
C ASP A 114 23.60 0.39 6.46
N PRO A 115 22.72 -0.42 5.85
CA PRO A 115 21.32 -0.05 5.67
C PRO A 115 20.60 0.24 6.99
N GLU A 116 21.04 -0.35 8.12
CA GLU A 116 20.43 -0.12 9.43
C GLU A 116 20.85 1.22 10.05
N LYS A 117 22.07 1.72 9.80
CA LYS A 117 22.54 3.02 10.32
C LYS A 117 21.97 4.23 9.58
N ALA A 118 21.41 4.05 8.37
CA ALA A 118 20.87 5.16 7.58
C ALA A 118 19.62 5.80 8.21
N ARG A 119 18.88 5.09 9.07
CA ARG A 119 17.73 5.66 9.81
C ARG A 119 18.14 6.59 10.96
N LEU A 120 19.39 6.54 11.42
CA LEU A 120 19.89 7.32 12.57
C LEU A 120 20.70 8.56 12.17
N ARG A 121 20.96 8.78 10.89
CA ARG A 121 21.59 10.02 10.40
C ARG A 121 20.52 10.94 9.82
N SER A 122 19.78 11.61 10.70
CA SER A 122 19.29 12.94 10.37
C SER A 122 20.46 13.77 9.88
N GLU A 123 20.27 14.54 8.81
CA GLU A 123 21.19 15.57 8.35
C GLU A 123 21.97 16.17 9.52
N ILE A 124 23.30 16.20 9.38
CA ILE A 124 24.15 17.00 10.25
C ILE A 124 23.70 18.45 10.04
N LYS A 125 22.71 18.88 10.82
CA LYS A 125 22.40 20.29 11.05
C LYS A 125 23.58 20.82 11.83
N PHE A 126 24.44 21.59 11.16
CA PHE A 126 25.42 22.42 11.84
C PHE A 126 24.64 23.35 12.79
N ASP A 127 24.86 23.16 14.09
CA ASP A 127 24.28 23.99 15.14
C ASP A 127 24.90 25.41 15.00
N PRO A 128 24.13 26.48 14.76
CA PRO A 128 24.65 27.80 14.39
C PRO A 128 25.50 28.54 15.43
N TRP A 129 25.86 27.89 16.55
CA TRP A 129 26.54 28.52 17.68
C TRP A 129 28.05 28.26 17.74
N VAL A 130 28.61 27.49 16.80
CA VAL A 130 30.06 27.36 16.66
C VAL A 130 30.59 28.54 15.83
N LEU A 131 30.84 29.66 16.52
CA LEU A 131 31.68 30.82 16.15
C LEU A 131 32.12 30.89 14.66
N CYS A 132 31.30 31.53 13.81
CA CYS A 132 31.71 31.97 12.48
C CYS A 132 31.83 33.49 12.45
N GLU A 133 33.04 34.04 12.67
CA GLU A 133 33.38 35.39 12.21
C GLU A 133 33.65 35.35 10.70
N ALA A 134 33.29 36.43 9.98
CA ALA A 134 33.53 36.55 8.54
C ALA A 134 35.04 36.56 8.25
N ILE A 135 35.53 35.58 7.50
CA ILE A 135 36.93 35.50 7.07
C ILE A 135 37.14 36.47 5.90
N ASP A 136 38.14 37.33 6.01
CA ASP A 136 38.60 38.20 4.90
C ASP A 136 39.32 37.33 3.85
N LEU A 137 38.60 37.06 2.75
CA LEU A 137 39.05 36.25 1.62
C LEU A 137 40.35 36.78 1.00
N HIS A 138 40.57 38.10 0.99
CA HIS A 138 41.74 38.70 0.33
C HIS A 138 43.01 38.66 1.19
N ARG A 139 42.88 38.49 2.51
CA ARG A 139 44.03 38.42 3.43
C ARG A 139 44.46 37.00 3.79
N THR A 140 43.54 36.04 3.68
CA THR A 140 43.75 34.71 4.26
C THR A 140 44.15 33.67 3.22
N PHE A 141 43.70 33.82 1.98
CA PHE A 141 43.92 32.87 0.89
C PHE A 141 44.22 33.60 -0.41
N SER A 142 44.98 32.97 -1.30
CA SER A 142 45.16 33.48 -2.66
C SER A 142 43.87 33.30 -3.47
N GLU A 143 43.61 34.19 -4.45
CA GLU A 143 42.35 34.28 -5.22
C GLU A 143 41.91 32.97 -5.91
N ASN A 144 42.79 31.97 -5.97
CA ASN A 144 42.55 30.68 -6.61
C ASN A 144 42.28 29.52 -5.63
N GLU A 145 42.37 29.74 -4.32
CA GLU A 145 42.30 28.66 -3.32
C GLU A 145 40.88 28.34 -2.82
N ILE A 146 39.91 29.26 -2.96
CA ILE A 146 38.55 29.08 -2.44
C ILE A 146 37.51 29.60 -3.44
N VAL A 147 36.43 28.83 -3.66
CA VAL A 147 35.31 29.19 -4.57
C VAL A 147 33.98 29.23 -3.82
N THR A 148 33.03 30.01 -4.35
CA THR A 148 31.67 30.14 -3.80
C THR A 148 31.02 28.79 -3.55
N GLY A 149 30.75 28.45 -2.28
CA GLY A 149 30.18 27.17 -1.83
C GLY A 149 31.11 26.29 -0.99
N ASP A 150 32.37 26.68 -0.79
CA ASP A 150 33.28 26.00 0.14
C ASP A 150 32.89 26.28 1.62
N ILE A 151 32.86 25.24 2.46
CA ILE A 151 32.59 25.32 3.90
C ILE A 151 33.94 25.28 4.63
N ILE A 152 34.23 26.28 5.47
CA ILE A 152 35.48 26.39 6.24
C ILE A 152 35.19 26.12 7.71
N CYS A 153 35.84 25.13 8.30
CA CYS A 153 35.88 24.90 9.74
C CYS A 153 37.33 25.05 10.22
N TYR A 154 37.59 25.94 11.17
CA TYR A 154 38.90 26.05 11.81
C TYR A 154 38.74 26.10 13.33
N GLN A 155 39.66 25.45 14.05
CA GLN A 155 39.72 25.49 15.50
C GLN A 155 40.74 26.53 15.93
N LYS A 156 40.29 27.54 16.68
CA LYS A 156 41.14 28.63 17.18
C LYS A 156 42.13 28.08 18.21
N ILE A 157 43.41 27.99 17.84
CA ILE A 157 44.49 27.75 18.79
C ILE A 157 44.62 29.02 19.64
N LEU A 158 44.21 28.95 20.90
CA LEU A 158 44.52 29.97 21.90
C LEU A 158 46.03 30.04 22.05
N LYS A 159 46.67 31.04 21.42
CA LYS A 159 47.99 31.50 21.82
C LYS A 159 47.87 32.14 23.20
N THR A 160 48.00 31.34 24.25
CA THR A 160 48.31 31.87 25.58
C THR A 160 49.69 32.51 25.50
N GLN A 161 49.70 33.83 25.63
CA GLN A 161 50.88 34.63 25.94
C GLN A 161 51.51 34.09 27.23
N ASP A 162 52.84 34.11 27.26
CA ASP A 162 53.66 33.71 28.41
C ASP A 162 53.31 34.53 29.66
N LEU A 163 52.39 33.99 30.46
CA LEU A 163 52.30 34.25 31.90
C LEU A 163 52.66 32.94 32.62
N PRO A 164 53.29 32.99 33.82
CA PRO A 164 53.60 31.78 34.57
C PRO A 164 52.30 31.00 34.80
N LYS A 165 52.26 29.81 34.18
CA LYS A 165 51.10 28.91 34.05
C LYS A 165 50.41 28.61 35.38
N TYR A 166 51.15 28.77 36.49
CA TYR A 166 50.69 28.60 37.86
C TYR A 166 51.36 29.67 38.73
N HIS A 167 50.60 30.32 39.60
CA HIS A 167 51.03 31.55 40.32
C HIS A 167 51.73 31.20 41.65
N SER A 168 51.66 29.92 42.05
CA SER A 168 52.33 29.34 43.21
C SER A 168 52.45 27.81 43.07
N VAL A 169 53.34 27.20 43.84
CA VAL A 169 53.47 25.73 43.93
C VAL A 169 52.15 25.07 44.35
N ALA A 170 51.37 25.71 45.23
CA ALA A 170 50.07 25.21 45.64
C ALA A 170 49.06 25.14 44.48
N SER A 171 49.03 26.17 43.61
CA SER A 171 48.16 26.17 42.42
C SER A 171 48.56 25.11 41.39
N PHE A 172 49.85 24.78 41.29
CA PHE A 172 50.34 23.70 40.44
C PHE A 172 49.96 22.32 41.00
N LEU A 173 50.12 22.10 42.31
CA LEU A 173 49.75 20.85 42.95
C LEU A 173 48.24 20.59 42.90
N GLN A 174 47.40 21.63 43.08
CA GLN A 174 45.95 21.50 42.94
C GLN A 174 45.58 21.11 41.50
N HIS A 175 46.20 21.73 40.50
CA HIS A 175 45.98 21.37 39.10
C HIS A 175 46.36 19.91 38.79
N ILE A 176 47.43 19.39 39.40
CA ILE A 176 47.79 17.97 39.28
C ILE A 176 46.75 17.06 39.94
N CYS A 177 46.23 17.42 41.12
CA CYS A 177 45.16 16.69 41.78
C CYS A 177 43.89 16.66 40.92
N ASP A 178 43.47 17.81 40.39
CA ASP A 178 42.28 17.94 39.55
C ASP A 178 42.46 17.15 38.24
N GLN A 179 43.64 17.18 37.62
CA GLN A 179 43.94 16.35 36.45
C GLN A 179 43.84 14.86 36.75
N LYS A 180 44.37 14.40 37.89
CA LYS A 180 44.24 12.99 38.29
C LYS A 180 42.78 12.59 38.51
N GLU A 181 41.97 13.49 39.07
CA GLU A 181 40.54 13.22 39.28
C GLU A 181 39.77 13.16 37.94
N GLU A 182 40.05 14.07 37.01
CA GLU A 182 39.51 14.00 35.65
C GLU A 182 39.96 12.74 34.91
N GLU A 183 41.23 12.35 35.03
CA GLU A 183 41.77 11.16 34.37
C GLU A 183 41.13 9.88 34.91
N MET A 184 40.87 9.82 36.22
CA MET A 184 40.11 8.73 36.83
C MET A 184 38.65 8.70 36.35
N LYS A 185 37.98 9.85 36.25
CA LYS A 185 36.62 9.95 35.70
C LYS A 185 36.58 9.51 34.23
N ARG A 186 37.61 9.85 33.46
CA ARG A 186 37.75 9.47 32.05
C ARG A 186 37.91 7.96 31.88
N GLN A 187 38.75 7.32 32.70
CA GLN A 187 38.90 5.86 32.70
C GLN A 187 37.58 5.14 33.01
N ILE A 188 36.85 5.58 34.04
CA ILE A 188 35.55 5.00 34.40
C ILE A 188 34.55 5.13 33.23
N LEU A 189 34.56 6.27 32.53
CA LEU A 189 33.67 6.49 31.40
C LEU A 189 34.06 5.63 30.19
N GLU A 190 35.35 5.50 29.90
CA GLU A 190 35.87 4.64 28.82
C GLU A 190 35.53 3.16 29.06
N GLU A 191 35.63 2.69 30.30
CA GLU A 191 35.25 1.32 30.67
C GLU A 191 33.75 1.07 30.50
N LYS A 192 32.91 2.07 30.84
CA LYS A 192 31.47 2.03 30.61
C LYS A 192 31.09 2.00 29.13
N ILE A 193 31.79 2.78 28.30
CA ILE A 193 31.61 2.80 26.84
C ILE A 193 31.97 1.43 26.26
N ALA A 194 33.11 0.85 26.67
CA ALA A 194 33.52 -0.48 26.21
C ALA A 194 32.49 -1.57 26.57
N GLY A 195 31.91 -1.51 27.78
CA GLY A 195 30.83 -2.42 28.19
C GLY A 195 29.57 -2.29 27.33
N LEU A 196 29.13 -1.07 27.03
CA LEU A 196 27.98 -0.81 26.17
C LEU A 196 28.23 -1.24 24.72
N GLU A 197 29.44 -1.04 24.19
CA GLU A 197 29.83 -1.51 22.86
C GLU A 197 29.79 -3.03 22.75
N HIS A 198 30.27 -3.74 23.77
CA HIS A 198 30.24 -5.20 23.82
C HIS A 198 28.79 -5.74 23.85
N GLN A 199 27.90 -5.08 24.62
CA GLN A 199 26.50 -5.45 24.69
C GLN A 199 25.77 -5.19 23.37
N ALA A 200 26.01 -4.04 22.74
CA ALA A 200 25.48 -3.73 21.41
C ALA A 200 26.01 -4.66 20.30
N SER A 201 27.18 -5.28 20.49
CA SER A 201 27.71 -6.29 19.58
C SER A 201 27.01 -7.64 19.76
N ALA A 202 26.69 -8.03 21.00
CA ALA A 202 25.95 -9.25 21.29
C ALA A 202 24.53 -9.20 20.74
N ASP A 203 23.80 -8.11 20.99
CA ASP A 203 22.43 -7.91 20.47
C ASP A 203 22.38 -7.94 18.93
N ARG A 204 23.45 -7.49 18.26
CA ARG A 204 23.57 -7.56 16.80
C ARG A 204 23.70 -8.98 16.28
N LEU A 205 24.42 -9.85 17.00
CA LEU A 205 24.60 -11.25 16.61
C LEU A 205 23.26 -12.01 16.69
N GLU A 206 22.51 -11.80 17.78
CA GLU A 206 21.17 -12.40 17.96
C GLU A 206 20.18 -11.95 16.87
N LYS A 207 20.28 -10.68 16.44
CA LYS A 207 19.46 -10.13 15.37
C LYS A 207 19.77 -10.73 13.98
N VAL A 208 21.04 -11.09 13.73
CA VAL A 208 21.44 -11.76 12.49
C VAL A 208 20.97 -13.21 12.47
N GLU A 209 21.08 -13.93 13.58
CA GLU A 209 20.56 -15.30 13.69
C GLU A 209 19.05 -15.37 13.46
N THR A 210 18.29 -14.44 14.03
CA THR A 210 16.85 -14.33 13.80
C THR A 210 16.48 -13.98 12.36
N LEU A 211 17.29 -13.18 11.65
CA LEU A 211 17.12 -12.91 10.22
C LEU A 211 17.38 -14.15 9.35
N ILE A 212 18.42 -14.93 9.64
CA ILE A 212 18.71 -16.18 8.92
C ILE A 212 17.56 -17.18 9.10
N ALA A 213 17.07 -17.33 10.34
CA ALA A 213 15.91 -18.18 10.63
C ALA A 213 14.64 -17.71 9.90
N TYR A 214 14.43 -16.39 9.81
CA TYR A 214 13.32 -15.82 9.07
C TYR A 214 13.40 -16.12 7.56
N ASP A 215 14.58 -16.00 6.95
CA ASP A 215 14.76 -16.24 5.52
C ASP A 215 14.59 -17.74 5.17
N GLN A 216 15.03 -18.64 6.06
CA GLN A 216 14.74 -20.07 5.95
C GLN A 216 13.23 -20.36 6.02
N MET A 217 12.53 -19.81 7.02
CA MET A 217 11.07 -19.98 7.11
C MET A 217 10.33 -19.38 5.91
N LYS A 218 10.80 -18.25 5.38
CA LYS A 218 10.25 -17.65 4.16
C LYS A 218 10.42 -18.57 2.96
N HIS A 219 11.59 -19.20 2.80
CA HIS A 219 11.86 -20.11 1.70
C HIS A 219 11.02 -21.40 1.79
N GLU A 220 10.87 -21.95 3.00
CA GLU A 220 9.97 -23.09 3.27
C GLU A 220 8.51 -22.74 2.99
N ARG A 221 8.05 -21.57 3.45
CA ARG A 221 6.70 -21.05 3.17
C ARG A 221 6.48 -20.92 1.66
N ASP A 222 7.42 -20.34 0.92
CA ASP A 222 7.27 -20.13 -0.53
C ASP A 222 7.20 -21.46 -1.29
N ASN A 223 7.92 -22.50 -0.83
CA ASN A 223 7.80 -23.85 -1.36
C ASN A 223 6.45 -24.51 -1.00
N ALA A 224 5.98 -24.35 0.24
CA ALA A 224 4.67 -24.85 0.65
C ALA A 224 3.52 -24.17 -0.13
N VAL A 225 3.60 -22.86 -0.35
CA VAL A 225 2.64 -22.10 -1.16
C VAL A 225 2.65 -22.57 -2.62
N ARG A 226 3.80 -22.92 -3.21
CA ARG A 226 3.84 -23.52 -4.55
C ARG A 226 3.12 -24.87 -4.60
N GLN A 227 3.41 -25.77 -3.66
CA GLN A 227 2.73 -27.07 -3.59
C GLN A 227 1.23 -26.93 -3.38
N VAL A 228 0.80 -25.98 -2.54
CA VAL A 228 -0.62 -25.72 -2.33
C VAL A 228 -1.26 -25.11 -3.58
N ASN A 229 -0.62 -24.18 -4.28
CA ASN A 229 -1.17 -23.63 -5.52
C ASN A 229 -1.31 -24.70 -6.61
N GLU A 230 -0.35 -25.63 -6.71
CA GLU A 230 -0.47 -26.81 -7.60
C GLU A 230 -1.65 -27.72 -7.22
N LEU A 231 -1.95 -27.87 -5.92
CA LEU A 231 -3.15 -28.56 -5.42
C LEU A 231 -4.44 -27.72 -5.56
N ARG A 232 -4.33 -26.39 -5.62
CA ARG A 232 -5.45 -25.45 -5.76
C ARG A 232 -5.95 -25.33 -7.18
N ASP A 233 -5.08 -25.51 -8.17
CA ASP A 233 -5.50 -25.67 -9.58
C ASP A 233 -6.37 -26.92 -9.77
N GLN A 234 -6.20 -27.95 -8.92
CA GLN A 234 -7.07 -29.14 -8.90
C GLN A 234 -8.35 -28.94 -8.07
N SER A 235 -8.39 -27.93 -7.19
CA SER A 235 -9.51 -27.61 -6.29
C SER A 235 -10.06 -26.21 -6.51
N THR A 236 -10.03 -25.73 -7.76
CA THR A 236 -10.85 -24.60 -8.19
C THR A 236 -12.28 -24.92 -7.78
N HIS A 237 -12.87 -24.10 -6.90
CA HIS A 237 -14.28 -24.19 -6.56
C HIS A 237 -15.03 -24.27 -7.88
N ALA A 238 -15.58 -25.45 -8.18
CA ALA A 238 -16.01 -25.79 -9.53
C ALA A 238 -17.08 -24.79 -9.95
N ILE A 239 -16.72 -23.88 -10.86
CA ILE A 239 -17.68 -22.99 -11.52
C ILE A 239 -18.75 -23.93 -12.10
N LEU A 240 -19.97 -23.81 -11.61
CA LEU A 240 -21.04 -24.72 -12.01
C LEU A 240 -21.33 -24.48 -13.49
N LYS A 241 -21.36 -25.58 -14.27
CA LYS A 241 -21.74 -25.52 -15.68
C LYS A 241 -23.20 -25.89 -15.80
N PHE A 242 -24.01 -24.93 -16.22
CA PHE A 242 -25.45 -25.11 -16.42
C PHE A 242 -25.78 -25.41 -17.88
N SER A 243 -26.84 -26.19 -18.09
CA SER A 243 -27.37 -26.43 -19.42
C SER A 243 -28.25 -25.26 -19.88
N ARG A 244 -28.36 -25.05 -21.19
CA ARG A 244 -29.29 -24.05 -21.75
C ARG A 244 -30.73 -24.34 -21.30
N CYS A 245 -31.11 -25.62 -21.26
CA CYS A 245 -32.45 -26.04 -20.88
C CYS A 245 -32.76 -25.68 -19.43
N ASP A 246 -31.77 -25.81 -18.54
CA ASP A 246 -31.93 -25.48 -17.11
C ASP A 246 -32.24 -23.99 -16.94
N LEU A 247 -31.48 -23.13 -17.63
CA LEU A 247 -31.67 -21.67 -17.56
C LEU A 247 -32.97 -21.23 -18.24
N GLU A 248 -33.33 -21.83 -19.37
CA GLU A 248 -34.60 -21.56 -20.03
C GLU A 248 -35.77 -21.95 -19.13
N GLN A 249 -35.77 -23.13 -18.51
CA GLN A 249 -36.85 -23.52 -17.60
C GLN A 249 -36.92 -22.61 -16.37
N ALA A 250 -35.78 -22.26 -15.78
CA ALA A 250 -35.73 -21.43 -14.58
C ALA A 250 -36.17 -19.97 -14.81
N THR A 251 -36.11 -19.50 -16.05
CA THR A 251 -36.49 -18.13 -16.47
C THR A 251 -37.79 -18.10 -17.28
N GLU A 252 -38.53 -19.21 -17.34
CA GLU A 252 -39.73 -19.36 -18.18
C GLU A 252 -39.47 -18.99 -19.66
N HIS A 253 -38.34 -19.41 -20.21
CA HIS A 253 -37.82 -19.06 -21.53
C HIS A 253 -37.51 -17.56 -21.68
N PHE A 254 -36.90 -16.97 -20.65
CA PHE A 254 -36.49 -15.56 -20.61
C PHE A 254 -37.64 -14.58 -20.85
N THR A 255 -38.80 -14.82 -20.23
CA THR A 255 -39.95 -13.93 -20.32
C THR A 255 -39.65 -12.57 -19.71
N ASP A 256 -40.36 -11.53 -20.18
CA ASP A 256 -40.24 -10.18 -19.60
C ASP A 256 -40.71 -10.11 -18.14
N ALA A 257 -41.54 -11.06 -17.68
CA ALA A 257 -41.95 -11.15 -16.28
C ALA A 257 -40.78 -11.47 -15.33
N CYS A 258 -39.81 -12.27 -15.81
CA CYS A 258 -38.59 -12.59 -15.08
C CYS A 258 -37.50 -11.52 -15.27
N LYS A 259 -37.66 -10.58 -16.20
CA LYS A 259 -36.62 -9.59 -16.53
C LYS A 259 -36.48 -8.57 -15.41
N VAL A 260 -35.26 -8.44 -14.89
CA VAL A 260 -34.91 -7.52 -13.80
C VAL A 260 -34.32 -6.24 -14.35
N GLY A 261 -33.46 -6.35 -15.37
CA GLY A 261 -32.77 -5.21 -15.92
C GLY A 261 -32.17 -5.49 -17.29
N ASP A 262 -32.04 -4.42 -18.05
CA ASP A 262 -31.33 -4.39 -19.32
C ASP A 262 -30.21 -3.37 -19.21
N THR A 263 -28.97 -3.82 -19.41
CA THR A 263 -27.78 -2.98 -19.30
C THR A 263 -26.90 -3.20 -20.52
N GLU A 264 -25.92 -2.33 -20.71
CA GLU A 264 -24.89 -2.47 -21.73
C GLU A 264 -24.11 -3.80 -21.65
N TYR A 265 -24.04 -4.39 -20.45
CA TYR A 265 -23.36 -5.65 -20.20
C TYR A 265 -24.22 -6.88 -20.55
N GLY A 266 -25.53 -6.70 -20.73
CA GLY A 266 -26.46 -7.79 -20.93
C GLY A 266 -27.79 -7.62 -20.22
N ARG A 267 -28.66 -8.61 -20.44
CA ARG A 267 -30.01 -8.70 -19.85
C ARG A 267 -29.98 -9.61 -18.65
N THR A 268 -30.54 -9.16 -17.53
CA THR A 268 -30.56 -9.92 -16.28
C THR A 268 -31.98 -10.35 -15.95
N TYR A 269 -32.13 -11.61 -15.55
CA TYR A 269 -33.40 -12.26 -15.23
C TYR A 269 -33.34 -12.84 -13.81
N LYS A 270 -34.41 -12.69 -13.04
CA LYS A 270 -34.62 -13.41 -11.78
C LYS A 270 -35.12 -14.81 -12.10
N ALA A 271 -34.56 -15.81 -11.42
CA ALA A 271 -34.95 -17.20 -11.61
C ALA A 271 -34.83 -17.98 -10.29
N ILE A 272 -35.45 -19.16 -10.25
CA ILE A 272 -35.27 -20.13 -9.18
C ILE A 272 -34.63 -21.38 -9.78
N MET A 273 -33.44 -21.72 -9.30
CA MET A 273 -32.70 -22.91 -9.73
C MET A 273 -32.50 -23.85 -8.54
N HIS A 274 -33.04 -25.07 -8.65
CA HIS A 274 -32.97 -26.07 -7.57
C HIS A 274 -33.40 -25.53 -6.19
N GLY A 275 -34.46 -24.71 -6.17
CA GLY A 275 -34.98 -24.09 -4.94
C GLY A 275 -34.19 -22.88 -4.42
N THR A 276 -33.15 -22.44 -5.14
CA THR A 276 -32.36 -21.25 -4.80
C THR A 276 -32.69 -20.11 -5.75
N GLU A 277 -32.98 -18.92 -5.23
CA GLU A 277 -33.13 -17.72 -6.06
C GLU A 277 -31.77 -17.29 -6.63
N VAL A 278 -31.74 -17.02 -7.93
CA VAL A 278 -30.54 -16.63 -8.66
C VAL A 278 -30.82 -15.49 -9.65
N ALA A 279 -29.78 -14.74 -9.98
CA ALA A 279 -29.79 -13.80 -11.09
C ALA A 279 -29.07 -14.40 -12.30
N ILE A 280 -29.74 -14.48 -13.44
CA ILE A 280 -29.16 -15.00 -14.70
C ILE A 280 -28.94 -13.82 -15.64
N LYS A 281 -27.67 -13.52 -15.94
CA LYS A 281 -27.26 -12.47 -16.87
C LYS A 281 -26.89 -13.09 -18.21
N LEU A 282 -27.65 -12.77 -19.26
CA LEU A 282 -27.29 -13.04 -20.66
C LEU A 282 -26.35 -11.92 -21.14
N SER A 283 -25.07 -12.22 -21.30
CA SER A 283 -24.08 -11.25 -21.77
C SER A 283 -24.43 -10.72 -23.16
N SER A 284 -24.23 -9.41 -23.38
CA SER A 284 -24.52 -8.78 -24.67
C SER A 284 -23.55 -9.20 -25.78
N THR A 285 -22.30 -9.55 -25.42
CA THR A 285 -21.30 -10.10 -26.35
C THR A 285 -20.57 -11.29 -25.75
N GLU A 286 -20.03 -12.16 -26.61
CA GLU A 286 -19.18 -13.28 -26.18
C GLU A 286 -17.88 -12.80 -25.53
N SER A 287 -17.34 -11.66 -25.96
CA SER A 287 -16.14 -11.07 -25.34
C SER A 287 -16.39 -10.63 -23.90
N LEU A 288 -17.55 -10.01 -23.62
CA LEU A 288 -17.97 -9.67 -22.26
C LEU A 288 -18.09 -10.92 -21.40
N PHE A 289 -18.76 -11.95 -21.92
CA PHE A 289 -18.91 -13.22 -21.23
C PHE A 289 -17.56 -13.85 -20.84
N GLN A 290 -16.64 -14.01 -21.80
CA GLN A 290 -15.33 -14.63 -21.54
C GLN A 290 -14.50 -13.82 -20.54
N GLN A 291 -14.55 -12.49 -20.64
CA GLN A 291 -13.84 -11.62 -19.72
C GLN A 291 -14.41 -11.72 -18.29
N GLU A 292 -15.73 -11.68 -18.15
CA GLU A 292 -16.41 -11.79 -16.85
C GLU A 292 -16.11 -13.15 -16.19
N VAL A 293 -16.16 -14.25 -16.94
CA VAL A 293 -15.78 -15.59 -16.44
C VAL A 293 -14.33 -15.64 -15.97
N THR A 294 -13.41 -15.04 -16.73
CA THR A 294 -11.98 -15.02 -16.40
C THR A 294 -11.71 -14.26 -15.11
N VAL A 295 -12.38 -13.11 -14.94
CA VAL A 295 -12.24 -12.23 -13.77
C VAL A 295 -12.88 -12.87 -12.52
N LEU A 296 -14.12 -13.34 -12.63
CA LEU A 296 -14.90 -13.84 -11.50
C LEU A 296 -14.42 -15.20 -11.00
N GLY A 297 -13.82 -16.04 -11.85
CA GLY A 297 -13.20 -17.28 -11.42
C GLY A 297 -12.07 -17.09 -10.39
N GLN A 298 -11.55 -15.87 -10.28
CA GLN A 298 -10.43 -15.53 -9.38
C GLN A 298 -10.85 -14.73 -8.14
N CYS A 299 -12.13 -14.33 -8.04
CA CYS A 299 -12.61 -13.36 -7.06
C CYS A 299 -13.79 -13.91 -6.25
N ARG A 300 -13.55 -14.23 -4.97
CA ARG A 300 -14.59 -14.42 -3.96
C ARG A 300 -14.31 -13.49 -2.79
N HIS A 301 -15.26 -12.61 -2.51
CA HIS A 301 -15.18 -11.62 -1.45
C HIS A 301 -16.61 -11.23 -1.04
N PRO A 302 -16.92 -11.02 0.26
CA PRO A 302 -18.29 -10.74 0.70
C PRO A 302 -18.86 -9.41 0.20
N ASN A 303 -18.02 -8.46 -0.18
CA ASN A 303 -18.45 -7.20 -0.82
C ASN A 303 -18.29 -7.22 -2.35
N ILE A 304 -18.20 -8.40 -2.96
CA ILE A 304 -18.30 -8.60 -4.41
C ILE A 304 -19.45 -9.58 -4.65
N ILE A 305 -20.26 -9.36 -5.67
CA ILE A 305 -21.38 -10.25 -5.99
C ILE A 305 -20.88 -11.67 -6.26
N THR A 306 -21.54 -12.66 -5.65
CA THR A 306 -21.14 -14.05 -5.72
C THR A 306 -21.53 -14.63 -7.06
N PHE A 307 -20.50 -15.01 -7.81
CA PHE A 307 -20.62 -15.76 -9.05
C PHE A 307 -20.77 -17.26 -8.74
N ILE A 308 -21.83 -17.87 -9.28
CA ILE A 308 -22.21 -19.26 -9.04
C ILE A 308 -21.75 -20.15 -10.20
N GLY A 309 -22.00 -19.74 -11.45
CA GLY A 309 -21.73 -20.59 -12.60
C GLY A 309 -22.06 -19.98 -13.95
N VAL A 310 -21.91 -20.77 -15.00
CA VAL A 310 -22.02 -20.34 -16.41
C VAL A 310 -22.82 -21.30 -17.27
N CYS A 311 -23.42 -20.76 -18.33
CA CYS A 311 -23.84 -21.53 -19.49
C CYS A 311 -23.20 -20.97 -20.77
N SER A 312 -22.15 -21.63 -21.25
CA SER A 312 -21.39 -21.18 -22.43
C SER A 312 -22.19 -21.24 -23.74
N LYS A 313 -23.27 -22.04 -23.83
CA LYS A 313 -24.07 -22.17 -25.07
C LYS A 313 -24.84 -20.89 -25.42
N ILE A 314 -25.18 -20.08 -24.42
CA ILE A 314 -25.96 -18.85 -24.56
C ILE A 314 -25.28 -17.67 -23.88
N SER A 315 -23.99 -17.81 -23.57
CA SER A 315 -23.17 -16.77 -22.93
C SER A 315 -23.82 -16.19 -21.66
N ALA A 316 -24.33 -17.08 -20.80
CA ALA A 316 -25.05 -16.70 -19.58
C ALA A 316 -24.19 -16.92 -18.33
N LEU A 317 -24.28 -15.98 -17.39
CA LEU A 317 -23.67 -16.05 -16.06
C LEU A 317 -24.77 -16.16 -15.00
N VAL A 318 -24.54 -16.96 -13.97
CA VAL A 318 -25.45 -17.16 -12.84
C VAL A 318 -24.82 -16.58 -11.59
N TYR A 319 -25.53 -15.68 -10.94
CA TYR A 319 -25.15 -15.02 -9.69
C TYR A 319 -26.14 -15.35 -8.58
N GLU A 320 -25.72 -15.13 -7.34
CA GLU A 320 -26.67 -15.06 -6.23
C GLU A 320 -27.72 -13.98 -6.52
N TRP A 321 -28.97 -14.23 -6.12
CA TRP A 321 -30.00 -13.18 -6.08
C TRP A 321 -29.90 -12.43 -4.75
N LEU A 322 -30.02 -11.10 -4.79
CA LEU A 322 -30.12 -10.25 -3.60
C LEU A 322 -31.58 -9.78 -3.45
N PRO A 323 -32.35 -10.31 -2.48
CA PRO A 323 -33.75 -9.96 -2.29
C PRO A 323 -33.91 -8.48 -1.94
N ASN A 324 -34.74 -7.73 -2.68
CA ASN A 324 -34.85 -6.27 -2.56
C ASN A 324 -33.56 -5.50 -2.89
N GLY A 325 -32.61 -6.18 -3.54
CA GLY A 325 -31.28 -5.66 -3.76
C GLY A 325 -31.23 -4.57 -4.81
N ARG A 326 -31.49 -3.33 -4.39
CA ARG A 326 -31.36 -2.13 -5.23
C ARG A 326 -29.90 -1.73 -5.35
N ASN A 327 -29.61 -1.01 -6.42
CA ASN A 327 -28.31 -0.40 -6.57
C ASN A 327 -28.20 0.85 -5.67
N LEU A 328 -26.98 1.27 -5.37
CA LEU A 328 -26.70 2.42 -4.51
C LEU A 328 -27.19 3.75 -5.11
N GLU A 329 -27.29 3.86 -6.44
CA GLU A 329 -27.84 5.06 -7.10
C GLU A 329 -29.27 5.33 -6.61
N ASP A 330 -30.12 4.30 -6.63
CA ASP A 330 -31.53 4.37 -6.22
C ASP A 330 -31.66 4.83 -4.76
N HIS A 331 -30.75 4.39 -3.89
CA HIS A 331 -30.71 4.81 -2.49
C HIS A 331 -30.22 6.25 -2.30
N ILE A 332 -29.29 6.74 -3.12
CA ILE A 332 -28.82 8.13 -3.04
C ILE A 332 -29.91 9.09 -3.51
N VAL A 333 -30.59 8.78 -4.61
CA VAL A 333 -31.66 9.65 -5.16
C VAL A 333 -33.02 9.45 -4.48
N CYS A 334 -33.10 8.53 -3.51
CA CYS A 334 -34.34 8.15 -2.83
C CYS A 334 -35.45 7.73 -3.82
N ALA A 335 -35.08 6.94 -4.84
CA ALA A 335 -36.00 6.45 -5.85
C ALA A 335 -37.16 5.68 -5.21
N ASN A 336 -38.34 5.74 -5.83
CA ASN A 336 -39.57 5.07 -5.37
C ASN A 336 -39.96 5.40 -3.92
N ASN A 337 -39.70 6.63 -3.46
CA ASN A 337 -39.96 7.09 -2.08
C ASN A 337 -39.24 6.25 -1.01
N SER A 338 -38.07 5.70 -1.34
CA SER A 338 -37.22 5.03 -0.36
C SER A 338 -36.73 6.02 0.70
N THR A 339 -36.58 5.52 1.93
CA THR A 339 -36.03 6.31 3.01
C THR A 339 -34.55 6.62 2.74
N PRO A 340 -34.10 7.87 2.97
CA PRO A 340 -32.69 8.22 2.84
C PRO A 340 -31.80 7.32 3.68
N LEU A 341 -30.65 6.91 3.13
CA LEU A 341 -29.66 6.14 3.88
C LEU A 341 -29.14 6.94 5.08
N PRO A 342 -29.24 6.42 6.33
CA PRO A 342 -28.62 7.03 7.50
C PRO A 342 -27.10 7.09 7.35
N TRP A 343 -26.46 8.11 7.92
CA TRP A 343 -25.03 8.33 7.76
C TRP A 343 -24.18 7.12 8.19
N GLN A 344 -24.59 6.37 9.23
CA GLN A 344 -23.89 5.18 9.70
C GLN A 344 -23.84 4.08 8.64
N ASN A 345 -24.89 3.96 7.83
CA ASN A 345 -24.93 2.99 6.75
C ASN A 345 -24.09 3.50 5.57
N ARG A 346 -24.09 4.82 5.31
CA ARG A 346 -23.22 5.41 4.29
C ARG A 346 -21.73 5.19 4.62
N THR A 347 -21.30 5.36 5.87
CA THR A 347 -19.91 5.08 6.26
C THR A 347 -19.56 3.59 6.20
N GLN A 348 -20.51 2.72 6.52
CA GLN A 348 -20.36 1.27 6.35
C GLN A 348 -20.13 0.91 4.87
N ILE A 349 -20.99 1.41 3.97
CA ILE A 349 -20.87 1.20 2.52
C ILE A 349 -19.50 1.70 2.00
N ILE A 350 -19.05 2.89 2.42
CA ILE A 350 -17.72 3.42 2.05
C ILE A 350 -16.62 2.44 2.46
N GLY A 351 -16.68 1.90 3.69
CA GLY A 351 -15.71 0.92 4.18
C GLY A 351 -15.71 -0.39 3.41
N GLU A 352 -16.89 -0.90 3.09
CA GLU A 352 -17.05 -2.13 2.34
C GLU A 352 -16.55 -2.03 0.89
N ILE A 353 -16.83 -0.90 0.22
CA ILE A 353 -16.26 -0.61 -1.10
C ILE A 353 -14.72 -0.54 -1.01
N CYS A 354 -14.19 0.15 -0.01
CA CYS A 354 -12.74 0.24 0.18
C CYS A 354 -12.11 -1.14 0.41
N CYS A 355 -12.76 -2.02 1.18
CA CYS A 355 -12.32 -3.39 1.41
C CYS A 355 -12.32 -4.21 0.12
N ALA A 356 -13.38 -4.12 -0.68
CA ALA A 356 -13.46 -4.79 -1.98
C ALA A 356 -12.38 -4.31 -2.94
N LEU A 357 -12.14 -3.00 -3.03
CA LEU A 357 -11.09 -2.44 -3.88
C LEU A 357 -9.70 -2.88 -3.43
N LEU A 358 -9.44 -2.89 -2.11
CA LEU A 358 -8.18 -3.43 -1.58
C LEU A 358 -8.01 -4.89 -1.99
N PHE A 359 -9.03 -5.72 -1.89
CA PHE A 359 -8.99 -7.12 -2.32
C PHE A 359 -8.66 -7.25 -3.82
N LEU A 360 -9.31 -6.45 -4.66
CA LEU A 360 -9.08 -6.45 -6.11
C LEU A 360 -7.66 -5.99 -6.48
N HIS A 361 -7.19 -4.92 -5.85
CA HIS A 361 -5.92 -4.28 -6.15
C HIS A 361 -4.71 -5.03 -5.57
N SER A 362 -4.90 -5.85 -4.54
CA SER A 362 -3.81 -6.49 -3.77
C SER A 362 -3.26 -7.79 -4.39
N ASN A 363 -3.71 -8.19 -5.58
CA ASN A 363 -3.22 -9.40 -6.22
C ASN A 363 -1.94 -9.17 -7.04
N ASN A 364 -0.80 -9.51 -6.40
CA ASN A 364 0.37 -10.12 -7.03
C ASN A 364 0.28 -11.63 -6.75
N LYS A 365 -0.52 -12.38 -7.52
CA LYS A 365 -0.37 -13.86 -7.50
C LYS A 365 0.94 -14.23 -8.21
N ASN A 366 1.44 -15.46 -8.07
CA ASN A 366 2.57 -15.94 -8.87
C ASN A 366 1.99 -16.82 -9.99
N PRO A 367 2.24 -16.50 -11.28
CA PRO A 367 3.04 -15.37 -11.76
C PRO A 367 2.31 -14.04 -11.49
N PRO A 368 3.05 -12.92 -11.35
CA PRO A 368 2.51 -11.59 -11.06
C PRO A 368 1.49 -11.23 -12.14
N THR A 369 0.22 -11.54 -11.89
CA THR A 369 -0.88 -11.00 -12.66
C THR A 369 -1.06 -9.56 -12.22
N ALA A 370 -1.21 -8.66 -13.19
CA ALA A 370 -1.50 -7.26 -12.91
C ALA A 370 -2.70 -7.15 -11.96
N ALA A 371 -2.66 -6.19 -11.04
CA ALA A 371 -3.74 -5.90 -10.13
C ALA A 371 -5.09 -5.83 -10.88
N LEU A 372 -6.12 -6.47 -10.33
CA LEU A 372 -7.43 -6.44 -10.94
C LEU A 372 -8.08 -5.08 -10.67
N ILE A 373 -8.40 -4.35 -11.73
CA ILE A 373 -9.02 -3.02 -11.64
C ILE A 373 -10.51 -3.20 -11.90
N HIS A 374 -11.36 -2.60 -11.07
CA HIS A 374 -12.80 -2.62 -11.27
C HIS A 374 -13.17 -1.89 -12.57
N GLY A 375 -12.70 -0.65 -12.71
CA GLY A 375 -12.69 0.15 -13.92
C GLY A 375 -14.03 0.77 -14.33
N ASP A 376 -15.16 0.30 -13.80
CA ASP A 376 -16.47 0.98 -13.92
C ASP A 376 -17.14 1.19 -12.56
N LEU A 377 -16.39 1.67 -11.56
CA LEU A 377 -16.91 1.81 -10.20
C LEU A 377 -17.89 2.99 -10.13
N ARG A 378 -19.18 2.69 -9.99
CA ARG A 378 -20.27 3.67 -9.94
C ARG A 378 -21.39 3.18 -9.01
N PRO A 379 -22.23 4.06 -8.44
CA PRO A 379 -23.31 3.64 -7.55
C PRO A 379 -24.29 2.64 -8.17
N CYS A 380 -24.56 2.71 -9.47
CA CYS A 380 -25.40 1.72 -10.16
C CYS A 380 -24.78 0.30 -10.22
N ASN A 381 -23.47 0.17 -10.05
CA ASN A 381 -22.74 -1.11 -10.00
C ASN A 381 -22.45 -1.58 -8.56
N ILE A 382 -23.11 -0.99 -7.57
CA ILE A 382 -23.00 -1.37 -6.16
C ILE A 382 -24.40 -1.77 -5.70
N LEU A 383 -24.61 -3.07 -5.52
CA LEU A 383 -25.87 -3.59 -5.00
C LEU A 383 -25.87 -3.56 -3.48
N ILE A 384 -26.99 -3.21 -2.89
CA ILE A 384 -27.24 -3.30 -1.46
C ILE A 384 -28.08 -4.54 -1.24
N ASP A 385 -27.71 -5.45 -0.34
CA ASP A 385 -28.39 -6.74 -0.20
C ASP A 385 -29.80 -6.63 0.36
N ASP A 386 -29.98 -6.03 1.53
CA ASP A 386 -31.28 -5.87 2.18
C ASP A 386 -31.35 -4.54 2.97
N ASP A 387 -32.58 -4.03 3.17
CA ASP A 387 -32.85 -2.76 3.86
C ASP A 387 -32.59 -2.81 5.38
N ALA A 388 -32.25 -3.96 5.96
CA ALA A 388 -31.92 -4.09 7.39
C ALA A 388 -30.40 -4.10 7.65
N SER A 389 -29.64 -4.76 6.79
CA SER A 389 -28.20 -4.98 6.94
C SER A 389 -27.35 -4.01 6.11
N TYR A 390 -27.91 -3.48 5.00
CA TYR A 390 -27.30 -2.51 4.09
C TYR A 390 -25.88 -2.90 3.64
N ARG A 391 -25.62 -4.19 3.39
CA ARG A 391 -24.31 -4.62 2.91
C ARG A 391 -24.18 -4.34 1.43
N SER A 392 -23.04 -3.77 1.05
CA SER A 392 -22.71 -3.47 -0.33
C SER A 392 -21.96 -4.61 -1.02
N ARG A 393 -22.34 -4.87 -2.27
CA ARG A 393 -21.77 -5.89 -3.16
C ARG A 393 -21.44 -5.23 -4.50
N LEU A 394 -20.16 -5.19 -4.86
CA LEU A 394 -19.72 -4.70 -6.16
C LEU A 394 -20.07 -5.72 -7.25
N CYS A 395 -20.62 -5.26 -8.36
CA CYS A 395 -20.87 -6.07 -9.55
C CYS A 395 -20.12 -5.50 -10.77
N ASN A 396 -20.07 -6.26 -11.87
CA ASN A 396 -19.42 -5.83 -13.12
C ASN A 396 -17.90 -5.54 -12.99
N VAL A 397 -17.22 -6.27 -12.08
CA VAL A 397 -15.77 -6.14 -11.85
C VAL A 397 -14.98 -6.46 -13.13
N GLY A 398 -14.07 -5.58 -13.53
CA GLY A 398 -13.11 -5.84 -14.60
C GLY A 398 -13.72 -5.80 -16.01
N LEU A 399 -14.95 -5.30 -16.18
CA LEU A 399 -15.62 -5.24 -17.48
C LEU A 399 -15.38 -3.95 -18.26
N SER A 400 -14.71 -2.96 -17.67
CA SER A 400 -14.57 -1.63 -18.27
C SER A 400 -13.78 -1.64 -19.58
N SER A 401 -12.78 -2.49 -19.73
CA SER A 401 -11.87 -2.49 -20.90
C SER A 401 -12.58 -2.67 -22.24
N LEU A 402 -13.82 -3.15 -22.24
CA LEU A 402 -14.60 -3.43 -23.44
C LEU A 402 -15.29 -2.19 -24.02
N PHE A 403 -15.56 -1.16 -23.23
CA PHE A 403 -16.07 0.13 -23.74
C PHE A 403 -14.96 1.14 -24.04
N LEU A 404 -13.72 0.72 -23.83
CA LEU A 404 -12.54 1.57 -23.93
C LEU A 404 -11.73 1.25 -25.19
N GLN A 405 -12.31 0.46 -26.10
CA GLN A 405 -11.70 0.21 -27.40
C GLN A 405 -11.77 1.49 -28.27
N PRO A 406 -10.69 1.84 -28.98
CA PRO A 406 -10.68 3.00 -29.86
C PRO A 406 -11.86 3.01 -30.82
N GLY A 407 -12.60 4.13 -30.86
CA GLY A 407 -13.75 4.32 -31.76
C GLY A 407 -15.10 3.87 -31.21
N THR A 408 -15.17 3.35 -29.98
CA THR A 408 -16.44 3.04 -29.32
C THR A 408 -16.82 4.13 -28.31
N CYS A 409 -18.07 4.62 -28.37
CA CYS A 409 -18.63 5.48 -27.33
C CYS A 409 -19.28 4.59 -26.27
N PRO A 410 -18.85 4.67 -25.00
CA PRO A 410 -19.51 3.97 -23.91
C PRO A 410 -21.00 4.35 -23.85
N PRO A 411 -21.91 3.39 -23.67
CA PRO A 411 -23.31 3.70 -23.37
C PRO A 411 -23.41 4.50 -22.06
N ASN A 412 -24.40 5.40 -21.99
CA ASN A 412 -24.59 6.33 -20.87
C ASN A 412 -23.32 7.15 -20.53
N LEU A 413 -22.57 7.54 -21.56
CA LEU A 413 -21.27 8.21 -21.45
C LEU A 413 -21.29 9.38 -20.46
N MET A 414 -22.31 10.25 -20.54
CA MET A 414 -22.38 11.44 -19.67
C MET A 414 -22.42 11.09 -18.18
N GLU A 415 -23.19 10.08 -17.80
CA GLU A 415 -23.29 9.61 -16.42
C GLU A 415 -21.98 8.96 -15.97
N ARG A 416 -21.35 8.19 -16.86
CA ARG A 416 -20.11 7.47 -16.60
C ARG A 416 -18.90 8.41 -16.49
N LEU A 417 -18.84 9.46 -17.31
CA LEU A 417 -17.76 10.46 -17.32
C LEU A 417 -17.54 11.12 -15.96
N SER A 418 -18.59 11.27 -15.15
CA SER A 418 -18.47 11.90 -13.83
C SER A 418 -17.71 11.05 -12.81
N TYR A 419 -17.52 9.75 -13.08
CA TYR A 419 -16.75 8.82 -12.23
C TYR A 419 -15.47 8.35 -12.92
N MET A 420 -15.28 8.67 -14.19
CA MET A 420 -14.10 8.26 -14.94
C MET A 420 -12.91 9.13 -14.57
N ASP A 421 -11.78 8.46 -14.33
CA ASP A 421 -10.51 9.12 -14.07
C ASP A 421 -10.13 10.04 -15.26
N PRO A 422 -9.89 11.34 -15.03
CA PRO A 422 -9.57 12.29 -16.10
C PRO A 422 -8.27 11.94 -16.84
N GLU A 423 -7.27 11.40 -16.14
CA GLU A 423 -6.05 10.90 -16.79
C GLU A 423 -6.33 9.63 -17.57
N PHE A 424 -7.25 8.79 -17.11
CA PHE A 424 -7.65 7.61 -17.86
C PHE A 424 -8.34 7.99 -19.18
N ILE A 425 -9.24 8.98 -19.13
CA ILE A 425 -9.86 9.54 -20.34
C ILE A 425 -8.81 10.08 -21.32
N THR A 426 -7.76 10.72 -20.79
CA THR A 426 -6.73 11.37 -21.63
C THR A 426 -5.70 10.39 -22.18
N THR A 427 -5.27 9.41 -21.37
CA THR A 427 -4.16 8.49 -21.69
C THR A 427 -4.63 7.15 -22.26
N GLY A 428 -5.88 6.74 -21.99
CA GLY A 428 -6.38 5.40 -22.25
C GLY A 428 -5.81 4.32 -21.32
N GLU A 429 -4.98 4.68 -20.34
CA GLU A 429 -4.32 3.72 -19.45
C GLU A 429 -5.13 3.52 -18.16
N LEU A 430 -5.79 2.37 -18.01
CA LEU A 430 -6.56 2.05 -16.82
C LEU A 430 -5.62 1.59 -15.69
N THR A 431 -5.74 2.18 -14.50
CA THR A 431 -4.89 1.85 -13.34
C THR A 431 -5.72 1.65 -12.07
N THR A 432 -5.12 1.11 -11.01
CA THR A 432 -5.78 1.04 -9.68
C THR A 432 -6.14 2.42 -9.14
N LEU A 433 -5.38 3.46 -9.50
CA LEU A 433 -5.68 4.85 -9.15
C LEU A 433 -6.90 5.40 -9.90
N SER A 434 -7.33 4.76 -10.98
CA SER A 434 -8.58 5.10 -11.65
C SER A 434 -9.79 4.71 -10.79
N ASP A 435 -9.74 3.54 -10.14
CA ASP A 435 -10.77 3.16 -9.16
C ASP A 435 -10.77 4.07 -7.93
N VAL A 436 -9.59 4.53 -7.48
CA VAL A 436 -9.47 5.50 -6.37
C VAL A 436 -10.20 6.80 -6.70
N TYR A 437 -10.08 7.29 -7.94
CA TYR A 437 -10.82 8.47 -8.38
C TYR A 437 -12.34 8.26 -8.29
N SER A 438 -12.83 7.17 -8.91
CA SER A 438 -14.25 6.83 -8.89
C SER A 438 -14.77 6.69 -7.46
N PHE A 439 -13.99 6.05 -6.57
CA PHE A 439 -14.32 5.89 -5.16
C PHE A 439 -14.39 7.24 -4.44
N GLY A 440 -13.48 8.17 -4.74
CA GLY A 440 -13.52 9.55 -4.24
C GLY A 440 -14.84 10.26 -4.57
N VAL A 441 -15.29 10.15 -5.81
CA VAL A 441 -16.58 10.72 -6.24
C VAL A 441 -17.75 10.08 -5.48
N ILE A 442 -17.72 8.75 -5.27
CA ILE A 442 -18.75 8.03 -4.51
C ILE A 442 -18.79 8.47 -3.03
N ILE A 443 -17.63 8.63 -2.38
CA ILE A 443 -17.55 9.17 -1.01
C ILE A 443 -18.24 10.53 -0.94
N LEU A 444 -17.94 11.42 -1.87
CA LEU A 444 -18.52 12.77 -1.89
C LEU A 444 -20.03 12.75 -2.15
N ARG A 445 -20.51 11.85 -3.01
CA ARG A 445 -21.96 11.67 -3.23
C ARG A 445 -22.66 11.14 -1.99
N LEU A 446 -22.08 10.15 -1.30
CA LEU A 446 -22.65 9.62 -0.07
C LEU A 446 -22.66 10.67 1.05
N LEU A 447 -21.68 11.58 1.08
CA LEU A 447 -21.66 12.66 2.05
C LEU A 447 -22.72 13.74 1.77
N THR A 448 -22.94 14.07 0.50
CA THR A 448 -23.70 15.27 0.09
C THR A 448 -25.08 14.99 -0.50
N GLY A 449 -25.36 13.75 -0.92
CA GLY A 449 -26.57 13.39 -1.66
C GLY A 449 -26.66 14.04 -3.06
N MET A 450 -25.62 14.74 -3.50
CA MET A 450 -25.64 15.55 -4.72
C MET A 450 -25.28 14.74 -5.98
N ALA A 451 -25.60 15.32 -7.14
CA ALA A 451 -25.12 14.82 -8.43
C ALA A 451 -23.57 14.93 -8.52
N PRO A 452 -22.91 14.00 -9.22
CA PRO A 452 -21.44 13.89 -9.21
C PRO A 452 -20.71 15.01 -10.01
N LEU A 453 -21.39 15.66 -10.95
CA LEU A 453 -20.75 16.62 -11.85
C LEU A 453 -20.14 17.80 -11.08
N ASN A 454 -18.83 18.00 -11.22
CA ASN A 454 -18.05 19.03 -10.51
C ASN A 454 -18.13 18.95 -8.97
N LEU A 455 -18.56 17.82 -8.41
CA LEU A 455 -18.79 17.69 -6.97
C LEU A 455 -17.50 17.86 -6.16
N SER A 456 -16.39 17.30 -6.61
CA SER A 456 -15.08 17.44 -5.93
C SER A 456 -14.65 18.91 -5.82
N LYS A 457 -14.77 19.69 -6.90
CA LYS A 457 -14.46 21.13 -6.91
C LYS A 457 -15.36 21.91 -5.96
N LYS A 458 -16.67 21.60 -5.95
CA LYS A 458 -17.62 22.27 -5.07
C LYS A 458 -17.32 21.99 -3.60
N VAL A 459 -17.05 20.73 -3.24
CA VAL A 459 -16.70 20.35 -1.87
C VAL A 459 -15.36 20.96 -1.45
N ALA A 460 -14.37 21.00 -2.33
CA ALA A 460 -13.08 21.64 -2.05
C ALA A 460 -13.24 23.14 -1.70
N ALA A 461 -14.03 23.89 -2.47
CA ALA A 461 -14.28 25.31 -2.20
C ALA A 461 -14.97 25.56 -0.86
N GLU A 462 -15.95 24.72 -0.49
CA GLU A 462 -16.64 24.84 0.81
C GLU A 462 -15.77 24.36 1.98
N LEU A 463 -14.83 23.42 1.76
CA LEU A 463 -13.82 23.05 2.74
C LEU A 463 -12.84 24.20 3.01
N GLU A 464 -12.37 24.89 1.96
CA GLU A 464 -11.51 26.07 2.08
C GLU A 464 -12.20 27.21 2.83
N SER A 465 -13.50 27.39 2.59
CA SER A 465 -14.33 28.42 3.24
C SER A 465 -14.91 28.00 4.60
N ASP A 466 -14.56 26.81 5.11
CA ASP A 466 -15.12 26.15 6.33
C ASP A 466 -16.66 26.13 6.40
N ASN A 467 -17.31 26.01 5.24
CA ASN A 467 -18.77 26.00 5.08
C ASN A 467 -19.32 24.62 4.67
N LEU A 468 -18.54 23.54 4.90
CA LEU A 468 -18.92 22.16 4.53
C LEU A 468 -20.31 21.74 5.02
N HIS A 469 -20.75 22.24 6.19
CA HIS A 469 -22.08 21.98 6.75
C HIS A 469 -23.25 22.32 5.82
N ARG A 470 -23.03 23.17 4.80
CA ARG A 470 -24.03 23.52 3.78
C ARG A 470 -24.24 22.43 2.72
N LEU A 471 -23.23 21.58 2.51
CA LEU A 471 -23.27 20.51 1.52
C LEU A 471 -23.59 19.14 2.11
N ILE A 472 -23.39 18.95 3.41
CA ILE A 472 -23.69 17.68 4.08
C ILE A 472 -25.18 17.38 3.95
N ASP A 473 -25.50 16.16 3.51
CA ASP A 473 -26.86 15.71 3.35
C ASP A 473 -27.55 15.54 4.70
N LYS A 474 -28.46 16.47 5.01
CA LYS A 474 -29.25 16.47 6.26
C LYS A 474 -30.28 15.33 6.30
N SER A 475 -30.65 14.76 5.15
CA SER A 475 -31.60 13.65 5.10
C SER A 475 -31.02 12.36 5.68
N ALA A 476 -29.68 12.26 5.75
CA ALA A 476 -28.95 11.14 6.34
C ALA A 476 -28.93 11.15 7.88
N GLY A 477 -29.59 12.13 8.52
CA GLY A 477 -29.53 12.38 9.96
C GLY A 477 -28.34 13.24 10.39
N ASP A 478 -28.09 13.27 11.70
CA ASP A 478 -27.07 14.13 12.30
C ASP A 478 -25.66 13.57 12.11
N TRP A 479 -25.01 13.99 11.03
CA TRP A 479 -23.60 13.70 10.79
C TRP A 479 -22.72 14.29 11.89
N PRO A 480 -21.86 13.47 12.52
CA PRO A 480 -20.74 13.99 13.29
C PRO A 480 -19.82 14.83 12.38
N TYR A 481 -19.72 16.13 12.65
CA TYR A 481 -19.02 17.05 11.73
C TYR A 481 -17.55 16.69 11.50
N LYS A 482 -16.87 16.14 12.51
CA LYS A 482 -15.47 15.74 12.40
C LYS A 482 -15.31 14.60 11.39
N GLU A 483 -16.14 13.58 11.48
CA GLU A 483 -16.19 12.41 10.60
C GLU A 483 -16.61 12.82 9.19
N ALA A 484 -17.62 13.69 9.06
CA ALA A 484 -18.03 14.25 7.78
C ALA A 484 -16.91 15.06 7.11
N LYS A 485 -16.17 15.88 7.87
CA LYS A 485 -15.02 16.65 7.38
C LYS A 485 -13.87 15.73 6.96
N GLN A 486 -13.61 14.66 7.72
CA GLN A 486 -12.62 13.65 7.34
C GLN A 486 -12.97 12.98 6.00
N LEU A 487 -14.23 12.59 5.81
CA LEU A 487 -14.69 12.00 4.55
C LEU A 487 -14.66 13.00 3.39
N ALA A 488 -14.99 14.27 3.63
CA ALA A 488 -14.92 15.32 2.60
C ALA A 488 -13.48 15.52 2.11
N VAL A 489 -12.53 15.69 3.04
CA VAL A 489 -11.10 15.83 2.71
C VAL A 489 -10.59 14.59 1.98
N LEU A 490 -10.98 13.40 2.43
CA LEU A 490 -10.58 12.15 1.81
C LEU A 490 -11.14 12.01 0.39
N GLY A 491 -12.44 12.27 0.21
CA GLY A 491 -13.10 12.21 -1.10
C GLY A 491 -12.51 13.19 -2.10
N VAL A 492 -12.18 14.42 -1.69
CA VAL A 492 -11.50 15.41 -2.53
C VAL A 492 -10.10 14.95 -2.92
N ARG A 493 -9.31 14.41 -1.98
CA ARG A 493 -7.97 13.86 -2.27
C ARG A 493 -8.03 12.66 -3.23
N CYS A 494 -8.98 11.76 -3.06
CA CYS A 494 -9.20 10.63 -3.97
C CYS A 494 -9.59 11.12 -5.38
N ALA A 495 -10.41 12.16 -5.49
CA ALA A 495 -10.88 12.74 -6.73
C ALA A 495 -9.96 13.84 -7.31
N GLU A 496 -8.66 13.83 -6.95
CA GLU A 496 -7.65 14.70 -7.54
C GLU A 496 -7.46 14.41 -9.03
N MET A 497 -7.24 15.46 -9.81
CA MET A 497 -7.10 15.34 -11.26
C MET A 497 -5.83 14.56 -11.61
N ALA A 498 -4.72 14.92 -10.97
CA ALA A 498 -3.43 14.27 -11.15
C ALA A 498 -3.34 12.98 -10.32
N ARG A 499 -3.01 11.85 -10.96
CA ARG A 499 -2.92 10.52 -10.34
C ARG A 499 -1.93 10.49 -9.19
N GLU A 500 -0.78 11.14 -9.35
CA GLU A 500 0.29 11.18 -8.35
C GLU A 500 -0.08 11.92 -7.07
N LYS A 501 -1.15 12.72 -7.08
CA LYS A 501 -1.68 13.40 -5.89
C LYS A 501 -2.71 12.57 -5.14
N ARG A 502 -3.20 11.49 -5.73
CA ARG A 502 -4.21 10.63 -5.11
C ARG A 502 -3.59 9.83 -3.96
N PRO A 503 -4.33 9.63 -2.88
CA PRO A 503 -3.87 8.88 -1.71
C PRO A 503 -3.70 7.39 -2.02
N ASP A 504 -2.80 6.74 -1.29
CA ASP A 504 -2.71 5.28 -1.33
C ASP A 504 -3.94 4.65 -0.64
N LEU A 505 -4.56 3.67 -1.29
CA LEU A 505 -5.83 3.10 -0.81
C LEU A 505 -5.67 2.45 0.57
N LEU A 506 -4.52 1.84 0.86
CA LEU A 506 -4.27 1.18 2.14
C LEU A 506 -3.81 2.17 3.23
N ASN A 507 -2.74 2.90 2.96
CA ASN A 507 -2.04 3.67 3.98
C ASN A 507 -2.76 4.97 4.32
N ASP A 508 -3.41 5.59 3.34
CA ASP A 508 -4.10 6.87 3.50
C ASP A 508 -5.62 6.68 3.66
N VAL A 509 -6.24 5.92 2.75
CA VAL A 509 -7.72 5.85 2.67
C VAL A 509 -8.30 4.89 3.71
N TRP A 510 -7.88 3.63 3.71
CA TRP A 510 -8.39 2.62 4.63
C TRP A 510 -8.15 2.98 6.09
N ARG A 511 -7.01 3.63 6.39
CA ARG A 511 -6.68 4.14 7.73
C ARG A 511 -7.73 5.13 8.27
N VAL A 512 -8.32 5.94 7.40
CA VAL A 512 -9.37 6.92 7.77
C VAL A 512 -10.75 6.27 7.78
N VAL A 513 -11.04 5.40 6.81
CA VAL A 513 -12.37 4.82 6.63
C VAL A 513 -12.68 3.73 7.66
N ARG A 514 -11.73 2.83 7.95
CA ARG A 514 -11.95 1.68 8.85
C ARG A 514 -12.51 2.07 10.22
N PRO A 515 -12.00 3.12 10.91
CA PRO A 515 -12.56 3.55 12.20
C PRO A 515 -13.98 4.13 12.13
N LEU A 516 -14.41 4.61 10.95
CA LEU A 516 -15.73 5.21 10.71
C LEU A 516 -16.81 4.17 10.42
N MET A 517 -16.41 2.94 10.08
CA MET A 517 -17.32 1.84 9.88
C MET A 517 -18.08 1.54 11.18
N ARG A 518 -19.35 1.16 11.03
CA ARG A 518 -20.20 0.86 12.17
C ARG A 518 -19.57 -0.30 12.95
N LYS A 519 -19.16 -0.06 14.19
CA LYS A 519 -18.75 -1.15 15.08
C LYS A 519 -19.93 -2.14 15.16
N PRO A 520 -19.72 -3.45 14.98
CA PRO A 520 -20.79 -4.44 15.06
C PRO A 520 -21.47 -4.26 16.41
N SER A 521 -22.65 -3.66 16.36
CA SER A 521 -23.36 -3.23 17.55
C SER A 521 -23.94 -4.48 18.17
N SER A 522 -23.60 -4.74 19.43
CA SER A 522 -24.43 -5.54 20.33
C SER A 522 -25.82 -4.88 20.37
N CYS A 523 -26.74 -5.42 19.57
CA CYS A 523 -28.18 -5.16 19.44
C CYS A 523 -28.81 -4.01 20.26
N PRO A 524 -29.65 -3.17 19.62
CA PRO A 524 -30.88 -2.72 20.21
C PRO A 524 -32.08 -3.28 19.42
N TYR A 525 -32.92 -4.01 20.14
CA TYR A 525 -34.24 -4.49 19.78
C TYR A 525 -35.03 -3.52 18.89
N PHE A 526 -35.33 -3.92 17.66
CA PHE A 526 -36.51 -3.51 16.91
C PHE A 526 -37.21 -4.78 16.41
N PRO A 527 -38.54 -4.90 16.52
CA PRO A 527 -39.25 -6.08 16.05
C PRO A 527 -39.35 -6.02 14.52
N PRO A 528 -39.05 -7.11 13.78
CA PRO A 528 -39.18 -7.10 12.34
C PRO A 528 -40.64 -7.30 11.93
N ALA A 529 -41.08 -6.51 10.95
CA ALA A 529 -42.28 -6.77 10.18
C ALA A 529 -42.01 -7.93 9.21
N SER A 530 -42.81 -9.01 9.33
CA SER A 530 -42.94 -10.20 8.46
C SER A 530 -41.69 -11.06 8.17
N PRO A 531 -41.83 -12.41 8.10
CA PRO A 531 -40.71 -13.33 8.08
C PRO A 531 -40.29 -13.68 6.64
N GLU A 532 -39.25 -13.02 6.15
CA GLU A 532 -38.26 -13.70 5.33
C GLU A 532 -37.02 -13.86 6.20
N VAL A 533 -36.58 -15.12 6.37
CA VAL A 533 -35.49 -15.49 7.27
C VAL A 533 -34.17 -14.94 6.73
N CYS A 534 -33.88 -13.67 7.01
CA CYS A 534 -32.58 -13.08 6.70
C CYS A 534 -31.61 -13.38 7.85
N ILE A 535 -30.53 -14.09 7.53
CA ILE A 535 -29.45 -14.40 8.47
C ILE A 535 -28.64 -13.12 8.71
N PRO A 536 -28.48 -12.66 9.96
CA PRO A 536 -27.69 -11.48 10.25
C PRO A 536 -26.27 -11.59 9.69
N ALA A 537 -25.86 -10.65 8.84
CA ALA A 537 -24.58 -10.69 8.14
C ALA A 537 -23.32 -10.87 9.03
N PRO A 538 -23.25 -10.38 10.30
CA PRO A 538 -22.13 -10.69 11.20
C PRO A 538 -21.99 -12.17 11.52
N PHE A 539 -23.03 -12.98 11.31
CA PHE A 539 -23.02 -14.42 11.60
C PHE A 539 -22.37 -15.23 10.47
N ILE A 540 -22.24 -14.64 9.29
CA ILE A 540 -21.76 -15.32 8.08
C ILE A 540 -20.24 -15.23 8.01
N CYS A 541 -19.57 -16.37 7.79
CA CYS A 541 -18.14 -16.44 7.57
C CYS A 541 -17.79 -15.84 6.20
N PRO A 542 -16.85 -14.87 6.11
CA PRO A 542 -16.43 -14.32 4.81
C PRO A 542 -15.77 -15.31 3.83
N ILE A 543 -15.21 -16.42 4.33
CA ILE A 543 -14.56 -17.44 3.48
C ILE A 543 -15.60 -18.43 2.94
N LEU A 544 -16.45 -18.94 3.84
CA LEU A 544 -17.41 -19.99 3.51
C LEU A 544 -18.73 -19.44 2.95
N MET A 545 -19.07 -18.19 3.27
CA MET A 545 -20.37 -17.58 3.03
C MET A 545 -21.53 -18.34 3.70
N GLU A 546 -21.25 -18.99 4.84
CA GLU A 546 -22.21 -19.74 5.67
C GLU A 546 -22.20 -19.24 7.12
N ILE A 547 -23.24 -19.55 7.91
CA ILE A 547 -23.27 -19.25 9.36
C ILE A 547 -22.10 -19.92 10.07
N MET A 548 -21.34 -19.13 10.83
CA MET A 548 -20.22 -19.60 11.65
C MET A 548 -20.70 -20.48 12.82
N LYS A 549 -20.07 -21.64 12.99
CA LYS A 549 -20.21 -22.55 14.13
C LYS A 549 -19.13 -22.25 15.19
N ASP A 550 -17.92 -21.94 14.75
CA ASP A 550 -16.79 -21.55 15.61
C ASP A 550 -16.17 -20.22 15.14
N PRO A 551 -16.81 -19.07 15.44
CA PRO A 551 -16.29 -17.78 15.00
C PRO A 551 -14.96 -17.43 15.70
N GLN A 552 -13.92 -17.15 14.90
CA GLN A 552 -12.55 -16.81 15.29
C GLN A 552 -12.14 -15.47 14.67
N VAL A 553 -11.59 -14.57 15.48
CA VAL A 553 -11.10 -13.24 15.05
C VAL A 553 -9.63 -13.33 14.68
N ALA A 554 -9.26 -12.85 13.49
CA ALA A 554 -7.87 -12.70 13.05
C ALA A 554 -7.28 -11.35 13.49
N SER A 555 -5.96 -11.16 13.31
CA SER A 555 -5.23 -9.96 13.76
C SER A 555 -5.69 -8.65 13.08
N ASP A 556 -6.35 -8.75 11.92
CA ASP A 556 -6.99 -7.63 11.23
C ASP A 556 -8.37 -7.24 11.79
N GLY A 557 -8.88 -8.00 12.77
CA GLY A 557 -10.14 -7.77 13.45
C GLY A 557 -11.37 -8.39 12.76
N PHE A 558 -11.21 -9.07 11.62
CA PHE A 558 -12.32 -9.77 10.98
C PHE A 558 -12.55 -11.14 11.62
N THR A 559 -13.81 -11.59 11.62
CA THR A 559 -14.20 -12.89 12.20
C THR A 559 -14.51 -13.88 11.08
N TYR A 560 -14.04 -15.12 11.25
CA TYR A 560 -14.17 -16.23 10.29
C TYR A 560 -14.58 -17.53 10.99
N GLU A 561 -15.07 -18.50 10.25
CA GLU A 561 -15.22 -19.87 10.73
C GLU A 561 -13.84 -20.44 11.04
N GLY A 562 -13.65 -20.96 12.26
CA GLY A 562 -12.37 -21.35 12.80
C GLY A 562 -11.66 -22.44 12.01
N GLU A 563 -12.41 -23.37 11.43
CA GLU A 563 -11.82 -24.38 10.54
C GLU A 563 -11.42 -23.79 9.18
N ALA A 564 -12.23 -22.90 8.63
CA ALA A 564 -11.99 -22.28 7.33
C ALA A 564 -10.75 -21.38 7.31
N ILE A 565 -10.60 -20.53 8.33
CA ILE A 565 -9.43 -19.63 8.43
C ILE A 565 -8.14 -20.41 8.75
N ARG A 566 -8.22 -21.50 9.52
CA ARG A 566 -7.07 -22.39 9.74
C ARG A 566 -6.63 -23.06 8.45
N ARG A 567 -7.56 -23.66 7.69
CA ARG A 567 -7.25 -24.22 6.36
C ARG A 567 -6.66 -23.17 5.43
N TRP A 568 -7.15 -21.93 5.48
CA TRP A 568 -6.57 -20.83 4.72
C TRP A 568 -5.12 -20.57 5.11
N PHE A 569 -4.77 -20.57 6.39
CA PHE A 569 -3.38 -20.43 6.84
C PHE A 569 -2.52 -21.66 6.54
N ASP A 570 -3.05 -22.87 6.74
CA ASP A 570 -2.37 -24.14 6.44
C ASP A 570 -2.04 -24.27 4.94
N SER A 571 -2.80 -23.58 4.09
CA SER A 571 -2.54 -23.42 2.65
C SER A 571 -1.34 -22.49 2.34
N GLY A 572 -0.63 -22.01 3.37
CA GLY A 572 0.52 -21.09 3.25
C GLY A 572 0.14 -19.63 3.06
N ASN A 573 -1.15 -19.29 3.03
CA ASN A 573 -1.59 -17.90 2.92
C ASN A 573 -1.43 -17.16 4.25
N ASN A 574 -0.60 -16.12 4.28
CA ASN A 574 -0.44 -15.23 5.42
C ASN A 574 -1.21 -13.90 5.28
N ARG A 575 -2.24 -13.89 4.42
CA ARG A 575 -3.02 -12.71 4.07
C ARG A 575 -4.45 -12.83 4.58
N SER A 576 -5.03 -11.69 4.95
CA SER A 576 -6.44 -11.53 5.32
C SER A 576 -7.34 -12.02 4.18
N PRO A 577 -8.27 -12.95 4.42
CA PRO A 577 -9.26 -13.30 3.39
C PRO A 577 -10.20 -12.15 3.02
N MET A 578 -10.34 -11.15 3.89
CA MET A 578 -11.18 -9.97 3.63
C MET A 578 -10.45 -8.92 2.80
N THR A 579 -9.22 -8.58 3.17
CA THR A 579 -8.52 -7.45 2.54
C THR A 579 -7.42 -7.90 1.58
N ASN A 580 -7.05 -9.19 1.60
CA ASN A 580 -5.91 -9.79 0.91
C ASN A 580 -4.56 -9.10 1.23
N LEU A 581 -4.51 -8.43 2.37
CA LEU A 581 -3.31 -7.81 2.95
C LEU A 581 -2.59 -8.79 3.88
N VAL A 582 -1.27 -8.67 3.98
CA VAL A 582 -0.48 -9.49 4.91
C VAL A 582 -0.91 -9.21 6.35
N LEU A 583 -1.23 -10.27 7.09
CA LEU A 583 -1.59 -10.18 8.50
C LEU A 583 -0.34 -9.98 9.35
N PRO A 584 -0.37 -9.10 10.37
CA PRO A 584 0.72 -8.95 11.34
C PRO A 584 1.12 -10.25 12.03
N ASP A 585 0.14 -11.10 12.34
CA ASP A 585 0.33 -12.42 12.92
C ASP A 585 -0.83 -13.35 12.56
N LEU A 586 -0.65 -14.66 12.73
CA LEU A 586 -1.65 -15.67 12.40
C LEU A 586 -2.41 -16.18 13.64
N LYS A 587 -2.33 -15.50 14.78
CA LYS A 587 -3.10 -15.90 15.97
C LYS A 587 -4.57 -15.64 15.75
N LEU A 588 -5.37 -16.61 16.17
CA LEU A 588 -6.82 -16.56 16.15
C LEU A 588 -7.35 -16.42 17.56
N ILE A 589 -8.30 -15.50 17.75
CA ILE A 589 -8.95 -15.24 19.04
C ILE A 589 -10.42 -15.70 18.95
N PRO A 590 -10.88 -16.64 19.80
CA PRO A 590 -12.27 -17.09 19.76
C PRO A 590 -13.26 -15.94 20.05
N ASN A 591 -14.20 -15.69 19.14
CA ASN A 591 -15.25 -14.69 19.32
C ASN A 591 -16.46 -15.28 20.05
N ARG A 592 -16.31 -15.51 21.36
CA ARG A 592 -17.32 -16.15 22.20
C ARG A 592 -18.64 -15.39 22.24
N VAL A 593 -18.60 -14.06 22.15
CA VAL A 593 -19.81 -13.21 22.14
C VAL A 593 -20.63 -13.49 20.89
N LEU A 594 -19.99 -13.44 19.71
CA LEU A 594 -20.65 -13.73 18.45
C LEU A 594 -21.19 -15.16 18.39
N ARG A 595 -20.42 -16.13 18.90
CA ARG A 595 -20.85 -17.53 18.98
C ARG A 595 -22.15 -17.69 19.79
N SER A 596 -22.24 -17.02 20.94
CA SER A 596 -23.46 -17.04 21.76
C SER A 596 -24.63 -16.40 21.04
N SER A 597 -24.43 -15.26 20.36
CA SER A 597 -25.47 -14.60 19.56
C SER A 597 -25.97 -15.46 18.40
N ILE A 598 -25.07 -16.18 17.72
CA ILE A 598 -25.44 -17.12 16.65
C ILE A 598 -26.28 -18.27 17.21
N HIS A 599 -25.86 -18.87 18.31
CA HIS A 599 -26.63 -19.96 18.93
C HIS A 599 -28.02 -19.52 19.38
N GLU A 600 -28.14 -18.31 19.95
CA GLU A 600 -29.42 -17.75 20.36
C GLU A 600 -30.34 -17.51 19.15
N TYR A 601 -29.80 -16.93 18.07
CA TYR A 601 -30.54 -16.75 16.81
C TYR A 601 -31.03 -18.08 16.23
N LEU A 602 -30.15 -19.08 16.11
CA LEU A 602 -30.52 -20.41 15.60
C LEU A 602 -31.57 -21.10 16.48
N ARG A 603 -31.56 -20.85 17.80
CA ARG A 603 -32.58 -21.36 18.72
C ARG A 603 -33.94 -20.68 18.49
N GLN A 604 -33.96 -19.37 18.29
CA GLN A 604 -35.19 -18.61 17.99
C GLN A 604 -35.78 -19.06 16.64
N GLN A 605 -34.95 -19.24 15.61
CA GLN A 605 -35.37 -19.74 14.30
C GLN A 605 -36.00 -21.14 14.39
N LYS A 606 -35.40 -22.06 15.17
CA LYS A 606 -35.99 -23.39 15.42
C LYS A 606 -37.35 -23.32 16.14
N GLN A 607 -37.51 -22.39 17.08
CA GLN A 607 -38.79 -22.21 17.79
C GLN A 607 -39.89 -21.66 16.88
N GLN A 608 -39.54 -20.73 15.98
CA GLN A 608 -40.47 -20.20 14.97
C GLN A 608 -40.91 -21.29 13.99
N GLN A 609 -39.98 -22.09 13.46
CA GLN A 609 -40.34 -23.22 12.58
C GLN A 609 -41.28 -24.23 13.26
N GLN A 610 -41.03 -24.56 14.54
CA GLN A 610 -41.91 -25.47 15.30
C GLN A 610 -43.30 -24.89 15.56
N GLN A 611 -43.42 -23.56 15.72
CA GLN A 611 -44.71 -22.89 15.88
C GLN A 611 -45.49 -22.80 14.55
N GLU A 612 -44.80 -22.65 13.42
CA GLU A 612 -45.42 -22.67 12.10
C GLU A 612 -45.90 -24.07 11.71
N GLU A 613 -45.11 -25.12 11.98
CA GLU A 613 -45.52 -26.52 11.74
C GLU A 613 -46.68 -26.97 12.64
N GLY A 614 -46.77 -26.45 13.87
CA GLY A 614 -47.86 -26.76 14.80
C GLY A 614 -49.19 -26.04 14.51
N SER A 615 -49.21 -25.05 13.61
CA SER A 615 -50.41 -24.30 13.22
C SER A 615 -51.08 -24.84 11.94
N VAL A 616 -50.49 -25.86 11.31
CA VAL A 616 -50.99 -26.49 10.06
C VAL A 616 -51.66 -27.86 10.30
N THR A 617 -51.76 -28.29 11.56
CA THR A 617 -52.57 -29.46 12.00
C THR A 617 -53.78 -29.00 12.78
#